data_AF-A0A2N2HC70-F1
#
_entry.id   AF-A0A2N2HC70-F1
#
_cell.length_a   1.000
_cell.length_b   1.000
_cell.length_c   1.000
_cell.angle_alpha   90.00
_cell.angle_beta   90.00
_cell.angle_gamma   90.00
#
_symmetry.space_group_name_H-M   'P 1'
#
loop_
_entity.id
_entity.type
_entity.pdbx_description
1 polymer ?
#
loop_
_entity_poly.entity_id
_entity_poly.type
_entity_poly.pdbx_seq_one_letter_code
_entity_poly.pdbx_strand_id
1 'polypeptide(L)'
;MAESLVRASWSKLKKVNTFCATLSGVILLFMALSITVDVFMRYVLGSPTIWITEVSTYLFLYVIYLATAYALQQGMHIKVTFLRDFFGKRTQRVLDLVTSILAALFTAVLLWQVSEMTWTAFKGNWTSPTMLNAPYAIIHGIMVIGSLLLLVSFVCSIILQFRGEQTEPTGAA
;
A
#
# COMPACT_ATOMS: atom_id res chain seq x y z
N MET A 1 31.68 -0.41 4.62
CA MET A 1 31.18 0.29 3.41
C MET A 1 29.79 -0.18 2.98
N ALA A 2 29.51 -1.49 2.92
CA ALA A 2 28.17 -1.99 2.60
C ALA A 2 27.08 -1.58 3.63
N GLU A 3 27.46 -1.42 4.91
CA GLU A 3 26.53 -1.07 5.98
C GLU A 3 25.92 0.33 5.85
N SER A 4 26.71 1.31 5.41
CA SER A 4 26.24 2.68 5.22
C SER A 4 25.32 2.80 4.00
N LEU A 5 25.56 2.00 2.95
CA LEU A 5 24.73 2.01 1.75
C LEU A 5 23.32 1.45 2.03
N VAL A 6 23.20 0.33 2.76
CA VAL A 6 21.89 -0.26 3.07
C VAL A 6 21.08 0.66 3.98
N ARG A 7 21.70 1.26 4.99
CA ARG A 7 21.02 2.22 5.89
C ARG A 7 20.62 3.50 5.14
N ALA A 8 21.46 3.99 4.23
CA ALA A 8 21.12 5.11 3.37
C ALA A 8 19.91 4.79 2.47
N SER A 9 19.89 3.62 1.83
CA SER A 9 18.75 3.15 1.02
C SER A 9 17.47 3.01 1.83
N TRP A 10 17.55 2.45 3.05
CA TRP A 10 16.40 2.35 3.96
C TRP A 10 15.83 3.72 4.35
N SER A 11 16.70 4.68 4.68
CA SER A 11 16.26 6.04 5.04
C SER A 11 15.59 6.77 3.87
N LYS A 12 16.07 6.56 2.64
CA LYS A 12 15.45 7.11 1.42
C LYS A 12 14.07 6.49 1.19
N LEU A 13 13.96 5.15 1.27
CA LEU A 13 12.69 4.44 1.17
C LEU A 13 11.69 4.89 2.24
N LYS A 14 12.16 5.15 3.46
CA LYS A 14 11.32 5.69 4.53
C LYS A 14 10.74 7.04 4.17
N LYS A 15 11.56 7.97 3.68
CA LYS A 15 11.08 9.30 3.25
C LYS A 15 10.03 9.20 2.13
N VAL A 16 10.27 8.33 1.14
CA VAL A 16 9.30 8.10 0.04
C VAL A 16 7.99 7.53 0.59
N ASN A 17 8.05 6.49 1.42
CA ASN A 17 6.84 5.87 1.96
C ASN A 17 6.08 6.82 2.91
N THR A 18 6.77 7.63 3.72
CA THR A 18 6.13 8.66 4.54
C THR A 18 5.45 9.71 3.68
N PHE A 19 6.08 10.15 2.58
CA PHE A 19 5.44 11.09 1.65
C PHE A 19 4.18 10.49 1.02
N CYS A 20 4.24 9.24 0.55
CA CYS A 20 3.07 8.52 0.03
C CYS A 20 1.96 8.37 1.07
N ALA A 21 2.30 8.11 2.34
CA ALA A 21 1.34 8.00 3.43
C ALA A 21 0.71 9.35 3.81
N THR A 22 1.47 10.44 3.78
CA THR A 22 0.90 11.78 3.98
C THR A 22 -0.06 12.13 2.85
N LEU A 23 0.33 11.83 1.60
CA LEU A 23 -0.53 12.04 0.44
C LEU A 23 -1.82 11.20 0.53
N SER A 24 -1.72 9.93 0.94
CA SER A 24 -2.90 9.09 1.14
C SER A 24 -3.82 9.62 2.25
N GLY A 25 -3.27 10.17 3.33
CA GLY A 25 -4.05 10.84 4.37
C GLY A 25 -4.82 12.06 3.86
N VAL A 26 -4.21 12.89 3.01
CA VAL A 26 -4.89 14.03 2.36
C VAL A 26 -6.01 13.56 1.43
N ILE A 27 -5.75 12.53 0.62
CA ILE A 27 -6.77 11.95 -0.26
C ILE A 27 -7.94 11.37 0.55
N LEU A 28 -7.64 10.68 1.65
CA LEU A 28 -8.65 10.11 2.53
C LEU A 28 -9.54 11.20 3.15
N LEU A 29 -8.96 12.31 3.59
CA LEU A 29 -9.71 13.46 4.11
C LEU A 29 -10.63 14.06 3.04
N PHE A 30 -10.11 14.26 1.82
CA PHE A 30 -10.89 14.76 0.70
C PHE A 30 -12.05 13.83 0.33
N MET A 31 -11.80 12.52 0.31
CA MET A 31 -12.82 11.49 0.07
C MET A 31 -13.91 11.53 1.15
N ALA A 32 -13.54 11.61 2.42
CA ALA A 32 -14.49 11.69 3.53
C ALA A 32 -15.38 12.94 3.45
N LEU A 33 -14.80 14.10 3.13
CA LEU A 33 -15.56 15.33 2.92
C LEU A 33 -16.50 15.22 1.71
N SER A 34 -16.03 14.66 0.60
CA SER A 34 -16.83 14.47 -0.62
C SER A 34 -18.04 13.57 -0.37
N ILE A 35 -17.86 12.45 0.35
CA ILE A 35 -18.96 11.55 0.73
C ILE A 35 -19.93 12.27 1.69
N THR A 36 -19.42 13.05 2.64
CA THR A 36 -20.26 13.81 3.57
C THR A 36 -21.16 14.80 2.83
N VAL A 37 -20.61 15.50 1.82
CA VAL A 37 -21.38 16.40 0.95
C VAL A 37 -22.40 15.64 0.12
N ASP A 38 -22.06 14.47 -0.46
CA ASP A 38 -23.04 13.65 -1.20
C ASP A 38 -24.21 13.20 -0.33
N VAL A 39 -23.91 12.75 0.89
CA VAL A 39 -24.94 12.36 1.88
C VAL A 39 -25.85 13.56 2.17
N PHE A 40 -25.29 14.74 2.39
CA PHE A 40 -26.08 15.96 2.60
C PHE A 40 -26.95 16.29 1.38
N MET A 41 -26.39 16.30 0.17
CA MET A 41 -27.14 16.58 -1.06
C MET A 41 -28.28 15.57 -1.28
N ARG A 42 -28.04 14.29 -0.99
CA ARG A 42 -29.01 13.22 -1.17
C ARG A 42 -30.19 13.34 -0.22
N TYR A 43 -29.93 13.57 1.07
CA TYR A 43 -30.97 13.55 2.09
C TYR A 43 -31.64 14.91 2.32
N VAL A 44 -30.93 16.02 2.05
CA VAL A 44 -31.46 17.38 2.29
C VAL A 44 -31.96 18.01 1.00
N LEU A 45 -31.19 17.92 -0.10
CA LEU A 45 -31.53 18.56 -1.37
C LEU A 45 -32.27 17.63 -2.35
N GLY A 46 -32.37 16.33 -2.04
CA GLY A 46 -33.05 15.34 -2.87
C GLY A 46 -32.39 15.07 -4.24
N SER A 47 -31.15 15.53 -4.44
CA SER A 47 -30.41 15.39 -5.70
C SER A 47 -29.17 14.50 -5.48
N PRO A 48 -29.25 13.18 -5.74
CA PRO A 48 -28.11 12.28 -5.56
C PRO A 48 -27.03 12.51 -6.63
N THR A 49 -25.76 12.50 -6.23
CA THR A 49 -24.64 12.72 -7.14
C THR A 49 -23.94 11.40 -7.48
N ILE A 50 -24.24 10.83 -8.64
CA ILE A 50 -23.81 9.47 -9.04
C ILE A 50 -22.28 9.35 -9.13
N TRP A 51 -21.59 10.39 -9.63
CA TRP A 51 -20.14 10.35 -9.85
C TRP A 51 -19.31 10.32 -8.56
N ILE A 52 -19.83 10.80 -7.43
CA ILE A 52 -19.07 10.84 -6.15
C ILE A 52 -18.77 9.43 -5.66
N THR A 53 -19.68 8.48 -5.87
CA THR A 53 -19.48 7.08 -5.45
C THR A 53 -18.35 6.41 -6.24
N GLU A 54 -18.30 6.65 -7.56
CA GLU A 54 -17.23 6.14 -8.43
C GLU A 54 -15.87 6.73 -8.07
N VAL A 55 -15.80 8.07 -7.97
CA VAL A 55 -14.55 8.77 -7.62
C VAL A 55 -14.05 8.33 -6.26
N SER A 56 -14.94 8.17 -5.27
CA SER A 56 -14.55 7.69 -3.94
C SER A 56 -13.98 6.27 -3.99
N THR A 57 -14.55 5.40 -4.84
CA THR A 57 -14.02 4.03 -5.03
C THR A 57 -12.60 4.06 -5.60
N TYR A 58 -12.35 4.93 -6.59
CA TYR A 58 -11.01 5.08 -7.16
C TYR A 58 -10.04 5.70 -6.15
N LEU A 59 -10.43 6.77 -5.44
CA LEU A 59 -9.59 7.38 -4.42
C LEU A 59 -9.26 6.41 -3.28
N PHE A 60 -10.20 5.56 -2.88
CA PHE A 60 -9.97 4.54 -1.86
C PHE A 60 -8.87 3.57 -2.28
N LEU A 61 -8.87 3.15 -3.54
CA LEU A 61 -7.82 2.31 -4.12
C LEU A 61 -6.46 3.03 -4.08
N TYR A 62 -6.40 4.33 -4.40
CA TYR A 62 -5.17 5.13 -4.25
C TYR A 62 -4.69 5.16 -2.80
N VAL A 63 -5.58 5.36 -1.83
CA VAL A 63 -5.24 5.41 -0.41
C VAL A 63 -4.59 4.09 0.04
N ILE A 64 -5.19 2.95 -0.30
CA ILE A 64 -4.67 1.63 0.08
C ILE A 64 -3.25 1.45 -0.45
N TYR A 65 -3.05 1.61 -1.76
CA TYR A 65 -1.76 1.31 -2.39
C TYR A 65 -0.65 2.28 -2.00
N LEU A 66 -0.97 3.55 -1.73
CA LEU A 66 -0.01 4.53 -1.22
C LEU A 66 0.37 4.31 0.26
N ALA A 67 -0.57 3.86 1.09
CA ALA A 67 -0.35 3.67 2.52
C ALA A 67 0.31 2.33 2.87
N THR A 68 0.10 1.28 2.06
CA THR A 68 0.48 -0.10 2.45
C THR A 68 1.97 -0.27 2.69
N ALA A 69 2.83 0.33 1.86
CA ALA A 69 4.28 0.26 2.02
C ALA A 69 4.78 0.96 3.30
N TYR A 70 4.12 2.05 3.71
CA TYR A 70 4.38 2.71 4.98
C TYR A 70 3.87 1.90 6.18
N ALA A 71 2.69 1.30 6.07
CA ALA A 71 2.16 0.42 7.10
C ALA A 71 3.09 -0.78 7.39
N LEU A 72 3.73 -1.33 6.35
CA LEU A 72 4.76 -2.35 6.50
C LEU A 72 5.98 -1.84 7.29
N GLN A 73 6.47 -0.63 6.99
CA GLN A 73 7.60 -0.04 7.72
C GLN A 73 7.29 0.22 9.19
N GLN A 74 6.02 0.44 9.52
CA GLN A 74 5.57 0.56 10.91
C GLN A 74 5.35 -0.78 11.61
N GLY A 75 5.60 -1.90 10.92
CA GLY A 75 5.38 -3.23 11.46
C GLY A 75 3.90 -3.59 11.61
N MET A 76 2.99 -2.82 11.02
CA MET A 76 1.54 -3.03 11.06
C MET A 76 1.04 -4.06 10.04
N HIS A 77 1.92 -4.53 9.15
CA HIS A 77 1.58 -5.63 8.25
C HIS A 77 1.32 -6.90 9.05
N ILE A 78 0.26 -7.63 8.70
CA ILE A 78 -0.24 -8.79 9.47
C ILE A 78 0.91 -9.76 9.76
N LYS A 79 1.28 -9.85 11.04
CA LYS A 79 2.17 -10.86 11.60
C LYS A 79 1.35 -11.74 12.51
N VAL A 80 1.56 -13.05 12.45
CA VAL A 80 0.88 -13.99 13.36
C VAL A 80 1.51 -13.88 14.75
N THR A 81 1.12 -12.86 15.51
CA THR A 81 1.63 -12.59 16.86
C THR A 81 1.22 -13.67 17.85
N PHE A 82 0.00 -14.22 17.72
CA PHE A 82 -0.48 -15.26 18.64
C PHE A 82 0.37 -16.54 18.61
N LEU A 83 0.75 -17.05 17.43
CA LEU A 83 1.66 -18.21 17.34
C LEU A 83 3.07 -17.86 17.84
N ARG A 84 3.50 -16.60 17.69
CA ARG A 84 4.85 -16.14 18.04
C ARG A 84 5.14 -16.29 19.54
N ASP A 85 4.15 -16.00 20.39
CA ASP A 85 4.32 -15.96 21.84
C ASP A 85 4.52 -17.33 22.48
N PHE A 86 4.16 -18.42 21.78
CA PHE A 86 4.38 -19.80 22.24
C PHE A 86 5.79 -20.34 21.96
N PHE A 87 6.60 -19.66 21.14
CA PHE A 87 7.91 -20.16 20.73
C PHE A 87 9.08 -19.31 21.27
N GLY A 88 10.24 -19.96 21.45
CA GLY A 88 11.47 -19.27 21.86
C GLY A 88 12.02 -18.28 20.82
N LYS A 89 12.89 -17.37 21.25
CA LYS A 89 13.45 -16.25 20.44
C LYS A 89 14.06 -16.66 19.08
N ARG A 90 14.60 -17.88 18.96
CA ARG A 90 15.18 -18.38 17.69
C ARG A 90 14.09 -18.72 16.68
N THR A 91 13.07 -19.46 17.10
CA THR A 91 11.94 -19.85 16.26
C THR A 91 11.12 -18.64 15.84
N GLN A 92 10.93 -17.66 16.73
CA GLN A 92 10.26 -16.39 16.40
C GLN A 92 10.92 -15.67 15.22
N ARG A 93 12.26 -15.59 15.20
CA ARG A 93 12.98 -14.96 14.07
C ARG A 93 12.79 -15.72 12.77
N VAL A 94 12.79 -17.05 12.81
CA VAL A 94 12.57 -17.88 11.62
C VAL A 94 11.14 -17.69 11.11
N LEU A 95 10.14 -17.67 11.99
CA LEU A 95 8.75 -17.39 11.62
C LEU A 95 8.57 -16.00 11.02
N ASP A 96 9.16 -14.97 11.63
CA ASP A 96 9.13 -13.60 11.12
C ASP A 96 9.78 -13.50 9.72
N LEU A 97 10.85 -14.26 9.48
CA LEU A 97 11.55 -14.30 8.19
C LEU A 97 10.72 -15.03 7.13
N VAL A 98 10.18 -16.22 7.46
CA VAL A 98 9.34 -17.02 6.55
C VAL A 98 8.09 -16.24 6.16
N THR A 99 7.41 -15.62 7.13
CA THR A 99 6.23 -14.78 6.85
C THR A 99 6.57 -13.59 5.96
N SER A 100 7.71 -12.93 6.18
CA SER A 100 8.18 -11.83 5.32
C SER A 100 8.48 -12.30 3.90
N ILE A 101 9.12 -13.46 3.73
CA ILE A 101 9.41 -14.05 2.40
C ILE A 101 8.11 -14.41 1.68
N LEU A 102 7.16 -15.07 2.35
CA LEU A 102 5.86 -15.42 1.76
C LEU A 102 5.08 -14.16 1.36
N ALA A 103 5.09 -13.13 2.20
CA ALA A 103 4.45 -11.85 1.89
C ALA A 103 5.12 -11.14 0.71
N ALA A 104 6.46 -11.21 0.61
CA ALA A 104 7.20 -10.68 -0.54
C ALA A 104 6.84 -11.42 -1.84
N LEU A 105 6.78 -12.76 -1.80
CA LEU A 105 6.38 -13.58 -2.94
C LEU A 105 4.94 -13.27 -3.37
N PHE A 106 4.00 -13.19 -2.43
CA PHE A 106 2.63 -12.79 -2.70
C PHE A 106 2.56 -11.41 -3.35
N THR A 107 3.31 -10.44 -2.81
CA THR A 107 3.38 -9.08 -3.38
C THR A 107 3.99 -9.07 -4.77
N ALA A 108 4.96 -9.95 -5.06
CA ALA A 108 5.54 -10.08 -6.40
C ALA A 108 4.52 -10.63 -7.41
N VAL A 109 3.73 -11.63 -7.02
CA VAL A 109 2.62 -12.15 -7.86
C VAL A 109 1.57 -11.07 -8.09
N LEU A 110 1.19 -10.32 -7.05
CA LEU A 110 0.29 -9.18 -7.17
C LEU A 110 0.83 -8.12 -8.15
N LEU A 111 2.10 -7.75 -8.02
CA LEU A 111 2.74 -6.79 -8.91
C LEU A 111 2.69 -7.27 -10.36
N TRP A 112 2.99 -8.55 -10.62
CA TRP A 112 2.87 -9.12 -11.97
C TRP A 112 1.43 -8.99 -12.47
N GLN A 113 0.45 -9.53 -11.74
CA GLN A 113 -0.93 -9.58 -12.19
C GLN A 113 -1.49 -8.19 -12.47
N VAL A 114 -1.25 -7.24 -11.58
CA VAL A 114 -1.68 -5.85 -11.74
C VAL A 114 -0.98 -5.17 -12.91
N SER A 115 0.30 -5.47 -13.16
CA SER A 115 1.04 -4.94 -14.32
C SER A 115 0.47 -5.44 -15.64
N GLU A 116 0.16 -6.74 -15.73
CA GLU A 116 -0.50 -7.34 -16.90
C GLU A 116 -1.90 -6.75 -17.13
N MET A 117 -2.69 -6.62 -16.07
CA MET A 117 -4.02 -5.99 -16.15
C MET A 117 -3.92 -4.53 -16.63
N THR A 118 -2.99 -3.76 -16.09
CA THR A 118 -2.77 -2.35 -16.47
C THR A 118 -2.32 -2.24 -17.93
N TRP A 119 -1.43 -3.13 -18.37
CA TRP A 119 -0.90 -3.15 -19.73
C TRP A 119 -1.97 -3.53 -20.76
N THR A 120 -2.80 -4.52 -20.44
CA THR A 120 -3.92 -4.93 -21.30
C THR A 120 -4.97 -3.83 -21.38
N ALA A 121 -5.30 -3.19 -20.25
CA ALA A 121 -6.21 -2.05 -20.21
C ALA A 121 -5.69 -0.85 -21.02
N PHE A 122 -4.37 -0.59 -20.98
CA PHE A 122 -3.74 0.47 -21.76
C PHE A 122 -3.79 0.19 -23.27
N LYS A 123 -3.46 -1.03 -23.70
CA LYS A 123 -3.54 -1.43 -25.11
C LYS A 123 -4.96 -1.46 -25.65
N GLY A 124 -5.90 -1.93 -24.83
CA GLY A 124 -7.31 -2.04 -25.19
C GLY A 124 -8.09 -0.74 -25.12
N ASN A 125 -7.48 0.36 -24.63
CA ASN A 125 -8.18 1.60 -24.25
C ASN A 125 -9.45 1.30 -23.42
N TRP A 126 -9.34 0.36 -22.48
CA TRP A 126 -10.49 -0.01 -21.66
C TRP A 126 -10.83 1.13 -20.71
N THR A 127 -12.09 1.54 -20.76
CA THR A 127 -12.64 2.56 -19.87
C THR A 127 -13.69 1.95 -18.97
N SER A 128 -13.86 2.54 -17.78
CA SER A 128 -14.88 2.09 -16.85
C SER A 128 -16.26 2.19 -17.53
N PRO A 129 -17.12 1.16 -17.43
CA PRO A 129 -18.47 1.17 -18.01
C PRO A 129 -19.45 2.10 -17.26
N THR A 130 -18.91 3.01 -16.47
CA THR A 130 -19.61 3.95 -15.60
C THR A 130 -19.57 5.36 -16.18
N MET A 131 -20.37 6.29 -15.63
CA MET A 131 -20.61 7.59 -16.26
C MET A 131 -19.34 8.43 -16.46
N LEU A 132 -18.34 8.24 -15.61
CA LEU A 132 -17.08 8.97 -15.69
C LEU A 132 -16.18 8.52 -16.85
N ASN A 133 -16.42 7.34 -17.44
CA ASN A 133 -15.63 6.74 -18.51
C ASN A 133 -14.10 6.82 -18.24
N ALA A 134 -13.70 6.58 -16.99
CA ALA A 134 -12.33 6.76 -16.57
C ALA A 134 -11.43 5.68 -17.20
N PRO A 135 -10.25 6.04 -17.75
CA PRO A 135 -9.32 5.06 -18.28
C PRO A 135 -8.82 4.12 -17.17
N TYR A 136 -9.04 2.81 -17.33
CA TYR A 136 -8.57 1.83 -16.36
C TYR A 136 -7.05 1.84 -16.22
N ALA A 137 -6.30 2.27 -17.24
CA ALA A 137 -4.85 2.40 -17.17
C ALA A 137 -4.39 3.35 -16.05
N ILE A 138 -5.14 4.45 -15.81
CA ILE A 138 -4.79 5.42 -14.75
C ILE A 138 -5.12 4.82 -13.39
N ILE A 139 -6.30 4.20 -13.26
CA ILE A 139 -6.77 3.58 -12.01
C ILE A 139 -5.85 2.44 -11.58
N HIS A 140 -5.46 1.55 -12.48
CA HIS A 140 -4.57 0.43 -12.14
C HIS A 140 -3.10 0.86 -12.04
N GLY A 141 -2.70 1.99 -12.66
CA GLY A 141 -1.33 2.49 -12.60
C GLY A 141 -0.83 2.72 -11.17
N ILE A 142 -1.68 3.24 -10.28
CA ILE A 142 -1.30 3.41 -8.87
C ILE A 142 -1.10 2.06 -8.16
N MET A 143 -1.83 1.03 -8.56
CA MET A 143 -1.71 -0.31 -7.98
C MET A 143 -0.35 -0.92 -8.32
N VAL A 144 0.15 -0.70 -9.54
CA VAL A 144 1.51 -1.11 -9.95
C VAL A 144 2.55 -0.39 -9.08
N ILE A 145 2.45 0.93 -8.98
CA ILE A 145 3.40 1.76 -8.21
C ILE A 145 3.39 1.36 -6.73
N GLY A 146 2.22 1.22 -6.12
CA GLY A 146 2.09 0.84 -4.71
C GLY A 146 2.57 -0.58 -4.44
N SER A 147 2.26 -1.54 -5.32
CA SER A 147 2.75 -2.93 -5.20
C SER A 147 4.27 -3.01 -5.35
N LEU A 148 4.85 -2.20 -6.25
CA LEU A 148 6.31 -2.11 -6.42
C LEU A 148 6.97 -1.54 -5.16
N LEU A 149 6.45 -0.43 -4.62
CA LEU A 149 6.96 0.17 -3.37
C LEU A 149 6.86 -0.81 -2.20
N LEU A 150 5.75 -1.55 -2.10
CA LEU A 150 5.55 -2.57 -1.09
C LEU A 150 6.57 -3.71 -1.23
N LEU A 151 6.77 -4.21 -2.45
CA LEU A 151 7.74 -5.28 -2.73
C LEU A 151 9.16 -4.86 -2.35
N VAL A 152 9.58 -3.65 -2.74
CA VAL A 152 10.90 -3.10 -2.37
C VAL A 152 11.03 -2.98 -0.85
N SER A 153 9.97 -2.55 -0.18
CA SER A 153 9.94 -2.44 1.29
C SER A 153 10.09 -3.81 1.97
N PHE A 154 9.44 -4.86 1.44
CA PHE A 154 9.62 -6.25 1.91
C PHE A 154 11.04 -6.75 1.70
N VAL A 155 11.59 -6.59 0.49
CA VAL A 155 12.95 -7.05 0.17
C VAL A 155 13.97 -6.38 1.09
N CYS A 156 13.86 -5.06 1.30
CA CYS A 156 14.75 -4.37 2.22
C CYS A 156 14.56 -4.82 3.68
N SER A 157 13.32 -5.09 4.12
CA SER A 157 13.05 -5.60 5.47
C SER A 157 13.69 -6.97 5.69
N ILE A 158 13.58 -7.87 4.71
CA ILE A 158 14.21 -9.20 4.72
C ILE A 158 15.74 -9.09 4.80
N ILE A 159 16.35 -8.20 3.99
CA ILE A 159 17.81 -7.98 4.00
C ILE A 159 18.28 -7.48 5.38
N LEU A 160 17.55 -6.55 6.00
CA LEU A 160 17.88 -6.06 7.34
C LEU A 160 17.74 -7.16 8.41
N GLN A 161 16.71 -8.00 8.29
CA GLN A 161 16.48 -9.12 9.19
C GLN A 161 17.59 -10.18 9.11
N PHE A 162 18.08 -10.50 7.92
CA PHE A 162 19.25 -11.37 7.74
C PHE A 162 20.53 -10.80 8.35
N ARG A 163 20.67 -9.47 8.38
CA ARG A 163 21.81 -8.78 8.99
C ARG A 163 21.68 -8.63 10.51
N GLY A 164 20.58 -9.09 11.10
CA GLY A 164 20.33 -8.99 12.54
C GLY A 164 20.02 -7.57 13.03
N GLU A 165 19.81 -6.63 12.11
CA GLU A 165 19.41 -5.26 12.47
C GLU A 165 17.91 -5.25 12.77
N GLN A 166 17.55 -4.89 14.00
CA GLN A 166 16.14 -4.66 14.34
C GLN A 166 15.68 -3.39 13.63
N THR A 167 14.63 -3.51 12.83
CA THR A 167 13.93 -2.34 12.29
C THR A 167 13.18 -1.70 13.45
N GLU A 168 13.71 -0.61 14.01
CA GLU A 168 13.01 0.15 15.04
C GLU A 168 11.66 0.64 14.48
N PRO A 169 10.52 0.33 15.13
CA PRO A 169 9.24 0.91 14.75
C PRO A 169 9.29 2.41 14.98
N THR A 170 8.81 3.19 14.00
CA THR A 170 9.00 4.66 13.97
C THR A 170 8.15 5.40 15.02
N GLY A 171 7.30 4.69 15.76
CA GLY A 171 6.42 5.25 16.79
C GLY A 171 6.86 5.03 18.25
N ALA A 172 8.12 4.65 18.51
CA ALA A 172 8.65 4.48 19.87
C ALA A 172 9.26 5.77 20.47
N ALA A 173 8.67 6.93 20.17
CA ALA A 173 9.01 8.22 20.76
C ALA A 173 7.75 8.89 21.30
#